data_AF-A0A3C2DFU5-F1
#
_entry.id   AF-A0A3C2DFU5-F1
#
_cell.length_a   1.000
_cell.length_b   1.000
_cell.length_c   1.000
_cell.angle_alpha   90.00
_cell.angle_beta   90.00
_cell.angle_gamma   90.00
#
_symmetry.space_group_name_H-M   'P 1'
#
loop_
_entity.id
_entity.type
_entity.pdbx_description
1 polymer ?
#
loop_
_entity_poly.entity_id
_entity_poly.type
_entity_poly.pdbx_seq_one_letter_code
_entity_poly.pdbx_strand_id
1 'polypeptide(L)'
;VFTHFPPFDTGLRFMDRAGLIEAGRLRAVIENHPQVKLLSCGHLHRPIQTIIGTALVTTCPSTGNQLNLALHSERADAVNEPPAYQLHWWDGGRFVTHTGVVRNPDSIRTVDLSDYATEVRRRHEAGEAHTKAPLGN
;
A
#
# COMPACT_ATOMS: atom_id res chain seq x y z
N VAL A 1 -3.16 -13.32 3.13
CA VAL A 1 -2.06 -13.91 3.92
C VAL A 1 -1.36 -12.79 4.67
N PHE A 2 -1.03 -12.98 5.96
CA PHE A 2 -0.31 -12.00 6.77
C PHE A 2 0.98 -12.62 7.30
N THR A 3 2.11 -11.92 7.16
CA THR A 3 3.44 -12.37 7.61
C THR A 3 4.23 -11.19 8.16
N HIS A 4 5.33 -11.45 8.87
CA HIS A 4 6.21 -10.35 9.28
C HIS A 4 7.17 -9.96 8.14
N PHE A 5 7.83 -10.93 7.50
CA PHE A 5 8.86 -10.68 6.49
C PHE A 5 8.31 -10.81 5.06
N PRO A 6 8.68 -9.91 4.13
CA PRO A 6 8.32 -10.05 2.72
C PRO A 6 9.09 -11.18 2.03
N PRO A 7 8.46 -11.92 1.09
CA PRO A 7 9.14 -12.94 0.29
C PRO A 7 9.74 -12.37 -1.01
N PHE A 8 10.28 -11.15 -0.98
CA PHE A 8 10.88 -10.48 -2.14
C PHE A 8 11.94 -9.46 -1.71
N ASP A 9 12.85 -9.14 -2.62
CA ASP A 9 13.87 -8.11 -2.41
C ASP A 9 13.24 -6.72 -2.52
N THR A 10 13.40 -5.91 -1.49
CA THR A 10 12.75 -4.60 -1.35
C THR A 10 13.59 -3.44 -1.89
N GLY A 11 14.89 -3.67 -2.09
CA GLY A 11 15.86 -2.64 -2.44
C GLY A 11 16.47 -1.94 -1.23
N LEU A 12 15.99 -2.22 -0.02
CA LEU A 12 16.60 -1.79 1.24
C LEU A 12 17.62 -2.84 1.69
N ARG A 13 18.87 -2.71 1.21
CA ARG A 13 19.88 -3.79 1.24
C ARG A 13 20.08 -4.42 2.62
N PHE A 14 20.13 -3.61 3.68
CA PHE A 14 20.35 -4.14 5.03
C PHE A 14 19.16 -4.97 5.53
N MET A 15 17.93 -4.61 5.16
CA MET A 15 16.73 -5.40 5.46
C MET A 15 16.61 -6.62 4.54
N ASP A 16 16.97 -6.49 3.26
CA ASP A 16 16.97 -7.64 2.34
C ASP A 16 17.95 -8.74 2.83
N ARG A 17 19.13 -8.35 3.34
CA ARG A 17 20.09 -9.28 3.96
C ARG A 17 19.59 -9.91 5.27
N ALA A 18 18.72 -9.22 6.00
CA ALA A 18 18.08 -9.70 7.24
C ALA A 18 16.66 -10.24 7.00
N GLY A 19 16.34 -10.57 5.74
CA GLY A 19 15.00 -10.93 5.30
C GLY A 19 14.61 -12.38 5.60
N LEU A 20 13.51 -12.81 4.97
CA LEU A 20 12.96 -14.14 5.13
C LEU A 20 13.90 -15.22 4.57
N ILE A 21 14.34 -16.15 5.43
CA ILE A 21 15.05 -17.36 4.99
C ILE A 21 14.13 -18.18 4.08
N GLU A 22 14.66 -18.66 2.95
CA GLU A 22 13.90 -19.42 1.95
C GLU A 22 12.67 -18.68 1.39
N ALA A 23 12.76 -17.34 1.23
CA ALA A 23 11.69 -16.51 0.65
C ALA A 23 11.08 -17.08 -0.63
N GLY A 24 11.90 -17.73 -1.46
CA GLY A 24 11.47 -18.39 -2.69
C GLY A 24 10.39 -19.47 -2.49
N ARG A 25 10.39 -20.16 -1.35
CA ARG A 25 9.35 -21.17 -1.03
C ARG A 25 7.99 -20.52 -0.81
N LEU A 26 7.94 -19.44 -0.02
CA LEU A 26 6.70 -18.71 0.18
C LEU A 26 6.24 -18.06 -1.13
N ARG A 27 7.16 -17.43 -1.87
CA ARG A 27 6.86 -16.86 -3.19
C ARG A 27 6.22 -17.88 -4.12
N ALA A 28 6.82 -19.07 -4.27
CA ALA A 28 6.29 -20.14 -5.10
C ALA A 28 4.91 -20.63 -4.63
N VAL A 29 4.65 -20.70 -3.32
CA VAL A 29 3.29 -20.99 -2.82
C VAL A 29 2.32 -19.92 -3.28
N ILE A 30 2.62 -18.63 -3.11
CA ILE A 30 1.71 -17.55 -3.52
C ILE A 30 1.47 -17.57 -5.04
N GLU A 31 2.51 -17.77 -5.85
CA GLU A 31 2.41 -17.83 -7.32
C GLU A 31 1.48 -18.95 -7.81
N ASN A 32 1.53 -20.12 -7.15
CA ASN A 32 0.72 -21.29 -7.53
C ASN A 32 -0.71 -21.27 -6.99
N HIS A 33 -1.09 -20.28 -6.17
CA HIS A 33 -2.42 -20.23 -5.52
C HIS A 33 -3.17 -18.95 -5.90
N PRO A 34 -3.81 -18.89 -7.10
CA PRO A 34 -4.43 -17.69 -7.64
C PRO A 34 -5.64 -17.18 -6.85
N GLN A 35 -6.18 -17.98 -5.91
CA GLN A 35 -7.18 -17.53 -4.95
C GLN A 35 -6.61 -16.53 -3.93
N VAL A 36 -5.28 -16.50 -3.74
CA VAL A 36 -4.64 -15.51 -2.89
C VAL A 36 -4.60 -14.18 -3.63
N LYS A 37 -5.29 -13.18 -3.08
CA LYS A 37 -5.38 -11.82 -3.66
C LYS A 37 -4.53 -10.77 -2.93
N LEU A 38 -4.16 -11.04 -1.69
CA LEU A 38 -3.39 -10.13 -0.84
C LEU A 38 -2.41 -10.89 0.06
N LEU A 39 -1.16 -10.47 0.05
CA LEU A 39 -0.13 -10.78 1.04
C LEU A 39 0.32 -9.48 1.72
N SER A 40 0.09 -9.35 3.02
CA SER A 40 0.53 -8.19 3.81
C SER A 40 1.67 -8.58 4.74
N CYS A 41 2.73 -7.76 4.73
CA CYS A 41 3.98 -7.96 5.44
C CYS A 41 4.26 -6.79 6.39
N GLY A 42 5.14 -6.99 7.37
CA GLY A 42 5.67 -5.94 8.22
C GLY A 42 7.15 -5.69 7.93
N HIS A 43 7.96 -5.66 9.00
CA HIS A 43 9.43 -5.64 9.01
C HIS A 43 10.11 -4.37 8.46
N LEU A 44 9.60 -3.79 7.38
CA LEU A 44 10.28 -2.71 6.65
C LEU A 44 9.91 -1.30 7.14
N HIS A 45 8.91 -1.20 8.03
CA HIS A 45 8.43 0.05 8.59
C HIS A 45 8.25 1.14 7.52
N ARG A 46 7.69 0.78 6.36
CA ARG A 46 7.28 1.70 5.31
C ARG A 46 6.34 0.99 4.33
N PRO A 47 5.52 1.73 3.56
CA PRO A 47 4.75 1.12 2.49
C PRO A 47 5.66 0.78 1.29
N ILE A 48 5.65 -0.49 0.88
CA ILE A 48 6.27 -1.02 -0.34
C ILE A 48 5.27 -1.97 -0.96
N GLN A 49 5.07 -1.91 -2.27
CA GLN A 49 4.15 -2.79 -2.98
C GLN A 49 4.81 -3.46 -4.18
N THR A 50 4.39 -4.71 -4.43
CA THR A 50 4.72 -5.46 -5.65
C THR A 50 3.60 -6.46 -5.95
N ILE A 51 3.78 -7.27 -6.99
CA ILE A 51 2.86 -8.35 -7.37
C ILE A 51 3.64 -9.65 -7.40
N ILE A 52 3.08 -10.70 -6.79
CA ILE A 52 3.58 -12.07 -6.86
C ILE A 52 2.41 -12.96 -7.31
N GLY A 53 2.53 -13.58 -8.49
CA GLY A 53 1.41 -14.27 -9.14
C GLY A 53 0.22 -13.32 -9.35
N THR A 54 -0.93 -13.65 -8.77
CA THR A 54 -2.13 -12.78 -8.80
C THR A 54 -2.33 -11.95 -7.54
N ALA A 55 -1.43 -12.04 -6.55
CA ALA A 55 -1.59 -11.38 -5.27
C ALA A 55 -0.89 -10.02 -5.27
N LEU A 56 -1.59 -8.98 -4.80
CA LEU A 56 -0.94 -7.76 -4.33
C LEU A 56 -0.11 -8.12 -3.10
N VAL A 57 1.16 -7.75 -3.09
CA VAL A 57 2.02 -7.84 -1.92
C VAL A 57 2.29 -6.43 -1.41
N THR A 58 2.13 -6.21 -0.11
CA THR A 58 2.35 -4.91 0.52
C THR A 58 3.08 -5.06 1.85
N THR A 59 4.01 -4.15 2.16
CA THR A 59 4.53 -3.98 3.52
C THR A 59 3.76 -2.86 4.21
N CYS A 60 3.31 -3.11 5.44
CA CYS A 60 2.62 -2.11 6.24
C CYS A 60 3.65 -1.13 6.86
N PRO A 61 3.39 0.19 6.82
CA PRO A 61 4.19 1.15 7.57
C PRO A 61 4.14 0.89 9.09
N SER A 62 5.11 1.47 9.80
CA SER A 62 5.15 1.39 11.26
C SER A 62 4.23 2.42 11.91
N THR A 63 3.73 2.09 13.10
CA THR A 63 3.07 3.04 14.01
C THR A 63 4.07 3.86 14.83
N GLY A 64 5.36 3.60 14.69
CA GLY A 64 6.46 4.40 15.24
C GLY A 64 7.35 4.98 14.13
N ASN A 65 8.66 4.77 14.24
CA ASN A 65 9.62 5.28 13.26
C ASN A 65 9.55 4.48 11.95
N GLN A 66 9.69 5.18 10.82
CA GLN A 66 9.84 4.55 9.51
C GLN A 66 11.32 4.29 9.19
N LEU A 67 11.60 3.39 8.25
CA LEU A 67 12.95 3.29 7.66
C LEU A 67 13.14 4.36 6.58
N ASN A 68 14.37 4.83 6.42
CA ASN A 68 14.73 5.77 5.36
C ASN A 68 14.55 5.19 3.95
N LEU A 69 14.13 6.00 2.97
CA LEU A 69 14.02 5.57 1.57
C LEU A 69 15.38 5.70 0.89
N ALA A 70 16.25 4.74 1.17
CA ALA A 70 17.62 4.75 0.68
C ALA A 70 17.89 3.53 -0.21
N LEU A 71 17.25 3.50 -1.37
CA LEU A 71 17.32 2.39 -2.33
C LEU A 71 18.77 2.08 -2.71
N HIS A 72 19.12 0.79 -2.67
CA HIS A 72 20.44 0.26 -3.02
C HIS A 72 21.62 0.83 -2.22
N SER A 73 21.37 1.55 -1.13
CA SER A 73 22.40 2.03 -0.22
C SER A 73 22.66 1.02 0.91
N GLU A 74 23.80 1.18 1.59
CA GLU A 74 24.10 0.46 2.84
C GLU A 74 23.63 1.25 4.08
N ARG A 75 22.87 2.34 3.90
CA ARG A 75 22.33 3.13 5.02
C ARG A 75 21.23 2.36 5.74
N ALA A 76 21.27 2.41 7.07
CA ALA A 76 20.33 1.74 7.97
C ALA A 76 19.72 2.74 8.96
N ASP A 77 19.12 3.81 8.42
CA ASP A 77 18.55 4.89 9.22
C ASP A 77 17.06 4.67 9.47
N ALA A 78 16.63 4.90 10.71
CA ALA A 78 15.24 5.20 11.01
C ALA A 78 15.01 6.71 10.85
N VAL A 79 13.86 7.10 10.30
CA VAL A 79 13.50 8.51 10.05
C VAL A 79 12.21 8.86 10.78
N ASN A 80 12.10 10.12 11.19
CA ASN A 80 10.91 10.67 11.81
C ASN A 80 9.84 11.04 10.76
N GLU A 81 9.59 10.13 9.82
CA GLU A 81 8.39 10.19 8.98
C GLU A 81 7.16 9.87 9.84
N PRO A 82 5.98 10.45 9.53
CA PRO A 82 4.78 10.21 10.33
C PRO A 82 4.42 8.72 10.43
N PRO A 83 3.90 8.26 11.59
CA PRO A 83 3.37 6.92 11.70
C PRO A 83 2.18 6.72 10.77
N ALA A 84 1.97 5.49 10.31
CA ALA A 84 0.92 5.17 9.35
C ALA A 84 0.40 3.74 9.55
N TYR A 85 -0.69 3.40 8.88
CA TYR A 85 -1.33 2.09 8.90
C TYR A 85 -1.89 1.73 7.53
N GLN A 86 -2.23 0.46 7.34
CA GLN A 86 -2.97 0.00 6.17
C GLN A 86 -4.37 -0.51 6.56
N LEU A 87 -5.38 -0.07 5.82
CA LEU A 87 -6.75 -0.57 5.89
C LEU A 87 -7.05 -1.35 4.60
N HIS A 88 -7.44 -2.60 4.74
CA HIS A 88 -7.76 -3.48 3.63
C HIS A 88 -9.26 -3.69 3.55
N TRP A 89 -9.89 -3.24 2.47
CA TRP A 89 -11.30 -3.44 2.19
C TRP A 89 -11.48 -4.46 1.07
N TRP A 90 -12.35 -5.46 1.29
CA TRP A 90 -12.71 -6.44 0.29
C TRP A 90 -14.04 -6.05 -0.37
N ASP A 91 -14.05 -5.87 -1.70
CA ASP A 91 -15.24 -5.45 -2.46
C ASP A 91 -16.09 -6.63 -2.98
N GLY A 92 -15.71 -7.87 -2.68
CA GLY A 92 -16.31 -9.07 -3.25
C GLY A 92 -15.48 -9.75 -4.35
N GLY A 93 -14.51 -9.06 -4.94
CA GLY A 93 -13.62 -9.61 -5.97
C GLY A 93 -12.14 -9.22 -5.85
N ARG A 94 -11.83 -8.10 -5.19
CA ARG A 94 -10.45 -7.62 -4.98
C ARG A 94 -10.29 -6.96 -3.61
N PHE A 95 -9.05 -6.87 -3.15
CA PHE A 95 -8.69 -6.03 -2.01
C PHE A 95 -8.36 -4.61 -2.49
N VAL A 96 -8.94 -3.62 -1.84
CA VAL A 96 -8.53 -2.21 -1.90
C VAL A 96 -7.74 -1.92 -0.63
N THR A 97 -6.48 -1.53 -0.77
CA THR A 97 -5.60 -1.22 0.36
C THR A 97 -5.37 0.28 0.44
N HIS A 98 -5.87 0.91 1.50
CA HIS A 98 -5.62 2.30 1.83
C HIS A 98 -4.44 2.40 2.78
N THR A 99 -3.45 3.23 2.46
CA THR A 99 -2.40 3.59 3.43
C THR A 99 -2.76 4.94 4.06
N GLY A 100 -3.08 4.92 5.35
CA GLY A 100 -3.45 6.11 6.12
C GLY A 100 -2.26 6.59 6.94
N VAL A 101 -2.01 7.90 6.91
CA VAL A 101 -1.02 8.54 7.77
C VAL A 101 -1.70 9.03 9.04
N VAL A 102 -1.14 8.65 10.20
CA VAL A 102 -1.59 9.15 11.49
C VAL A 102 -1.04 10.56 11.68
N ARG A 103 -1.94 11.51 11.90
CA ARG A 103 -1.61 12.92 12.14
C ARG A 103 -2.28 13.39 13.42
N ASN A 104 -1.69 14.39 14.06
CA ASN A 104 -2.37 15.10 15.14
C ASN A 104 -3.64 15.77 14.56
N PRO A 105 -4.84 15.49 15.11
CA PRO A 105 -6.09 16.12 14.67
C PRO A 105 -6.00 17.64 14.56
N ASP A 106 -5.29 18.31 15.47
CA ASP A 106 -5.13 19.77 15.49
C ASP A 106 -4.31 20.31 14.30
N SER A 107 -3.56 19.44 13.62
CA SER A 107 -2.74 19.78 12.45
C SER A 107 -3.44 19.49 11.12
N ILE A 108 -4.60 18.82 11.13
CA ILE A 108 -5.31 18.43 9.92
C ILE A 108 -6.13 19.62 9.43
N ARG A 109 -5.83 20.07 8.21
CA ARG A 109 -6.68 21.02 7.48
C ARG A 109 -7.65 20.23 6.60
N THR A 110 -8.94 20.43 6.81
CA THR A 110 -10.00 19.83 5.99
C THR A 110 -10.59 20.89 5.06
N VAL A 111 -10.78 20.53 3.80
CA VAL A 111 -11.57 21.30 2.86
C VAL A 111 -12.92 20.59 2.73
N ASP A 112 -14.01 21.30 2.99
CA ASP A 112 -15.34 20.77 2.76
C ASP A 112 -15.63 20.72 1.25
N LEU A 113 -15.95 19.52 0.76
CA LEU A 113 -16.29 19.26 -0.65
C LEU A 113 -17.75 18.82 -0.80
N SER A 114 -18.61 19.11 0.18
CA SER A 114 -20.02 18.69 0.18
C SER A 114 -20.80 19.20 -1.03
N ASP A 115 -20.58 20.45 -1.45
CA ASP A 115 -21.21 21.02 -2.64
C ASP A 115 -20.76 20.29 -3.91
N TYR A 116 -19.45 20.04 -4.04
CA TYR A 116 -18.90 19.28 -5.15
C TYR A 116 -19.43 17.84 -5.17
N ALA A 117 -19.49 17.17 -4.03
CA ALA A 117 -20.04 15.83 -3.90
C ALA A 117 -21.53 15.77 -4.29
N THR A 118 -22.28 16.83 -3.98
CA THR A 118 -23.69 16.95 -4.38
C THR A 118 -23.83 17.12 -5.88
N GLU A 119 -23.01 17.98 -6.50
CA GLU A 119 -22.98 18.12 -7.97
C GLU A 119 -22.55 16.80 -8.64
N VAL A 120 -21.59 16.08 -8.06
CA VAL A 120 -21.16 14.78 -8.59
C VAL A 120 -22.31 13.78 -8.61
N ARG A 121 -23.07 13.68 -7.52
CA ARG A 121 -24.27 12.83 -7.46
C ARG A 121 -25.33 13.24 -8.47
N ARG A 122 -25.64 14.53 -8.56
CA ARG A 122 -26.63 15.06 -9.52
C ARG A 122 -26.28 14.68 -10.95
N ARG A 123 -25.02 14.86 -11.37
CA ARG A 123 -24.56 14.48 -12.72
C ARG A 123 -24.68 12.99 -12.97
N HIS A 124 -24.26 12.17 -12.01
CA HIS A 124 -24.36 10.72 -12.10
C HIS A 124 -25.81 10.26 -12.29
N GLU A 125 -26.74 10.79 -11.49
CA GLU A 125 -28.17 10.49 -11.57
C GLU A 125 -28.80 10.95 -12.90
N ALA A 126 -28.33 12.07 -13.45
CA ALA A 126 -28.76 12.59 -14.75
C ALA A 126 -28.13 11.85 -15.96
N GLY A 127 -27.22 10.90 -15.74
CA GLY A 127 -26.45 10.25 -16.80
C GLY A 127 -25.49 11.19 -17.53
N GLU A 128 -25.19 12.35 -16.95
CA GLU A 128 -24.24 13.33 -17.48
C GLU A 128 -22.81 12.80 -17.29
N ALA A 129 -22.00 12.80 -18.35
CA ALA A 129 -20.62 12.37 -18.24
C ALA A 129 -19.82 13.32 -17.32
N HIS A 130 -19.00 12.75 -16.42
CA HIS A 130 -17.90 13.47 -15.80
C HIS A 130 -16.77 13.58 -16.83
N THR A 131 -16.79 14.59 -17.68
CA THR A 131 -15.73 14.76 -18.69
C THR A 131 -14.37 15.01 -18.02
N LYS A 132 -13.50 13.99 -18.01
CA LYS A 132 -12.21 14.17 -18.69
C LYS A 132 -12.48 13.85 -20.16
N ALA A 133 -12.06 14.75 -21.05
CA ALA A 133 -12.18 14.60 -22.49
C ALA A 133 -11.74 13.19 -22.96
N PRO A 134 -12.28 12.68 -24.09
CA PRO A 134 -11.75 11.46 -24.68
C PRO A 134 -10.26 11.68 -24.93
N LEU A 135 -9.42 10.78 -24.40
CA LEU A 135 -8.06 10.65 -24.90
C LEU A 135 -8.22 10.21 -26.36
N GLY A 136 -8.14 11.19 -27.27
CA GLY A 136 -7.97 10.94 -28.69
C GLY A 136 -6.66 10.18 -28.92
N ASN A 137 -6.71 9.27 -29.91
CA ASN A 137 -5.65 8.44 -30.49
C ASN A 137 -4.21 8.74 -30.08
#